data_AF-A0A399HUP8-F1
#
_entry.id   AF-A0A399HUP8-F1
#
_cell.length_a   1.000
_cell.length_b   1.000
_cell.length_c   1.000
_cell.angle_alpha   90.00
_cell.angle_beta   90.00
_cell.angle_gamma   90.00
#
_symmetry.space_group_name_H-M   'P 1'
#
loop_
_entity.id
_entity.type
_entity.pdbx_description
1 polymer ?
#
loop_
_entity_poly.entity_id
_entity_poly.type
_entity_poly.pdbx_seq_one_letter_code
_entity_poly.pdbx_strand_id
1 'polypeptide(L)'
;MTAHTNTEDLTSHLQSVLLELNANPYPDVACPPNLPKRASVALILRIQPSYSHWPDSDDSPAPARRRRSSVAQPNAEFDFEASLSNFFSQEWVKHGDPELLFIKRATRVGDKWNGHVALPGGKRDPEDEDDQAAAAREALEEVGIDLSPENAIAVGNLPQRIVTTSWGKVPLMVLCPYIYLLTSPAYPQQRLQPTEVASSHWVPIRALLSPALRTHEYADVSARLAKSELGIKRWFLQAMLSKMMFAAIQLVPANSTHCATIPDFIPVEAAPHGVVNTIREALAGAEGRSKDRRPPLLLWGLTLGVVSDFLEHMPPHNALELWTYPTFTNWDVRFVMWAMSYRFRKQKSLDMSTAVSSITTTSQDTTELPTQDFPGIGSEAIGSLEEEKPGEVGIAGLGVGRGWGQSGRAKMMARGAAVNSMLEGYYPLVRRAVATALVGRISVVALAAYLTWRKLNTR
;
A
#
# COMPACT_ATOMS: atom_id res chain seq x y z
N MET A 1 -7.52 -6.09 31.00
CA MET A 1 -6.28 -5.57 31.63
C MET A 1 -4.99 -5.98 30.90
N THR A 2 -5.04 -6.59 29.71
CA THR A 2 -3.86 -7.09 28.96
C THR A 2 -3.49 -6.26 27.71
N ALA A 3 -4.12 -5.10 27.49
CA ALA A 3 -3.88 -4.28 26.29
C ALA A 3 -2.73 -3.27 26.43
N HIS A 4 -2.42 -2.82 27.66
CA HIS A 4 -1.43 -1.76 27.91
C HIS A 4 0.03 -2.21 27.70
N THR A 5 0.34 -3.48 27.94
CA THR A 5 1.69 -4.02 27.77
C THR A 5 2.13 -4.07 26.30
N ASN A 6 1.21 -4.07 25.33
CA ASN A 6 1.57 -4.15 23.90
C ASN A 6 1.92 -2.79 23.27
N THR A 7 1.50 -1.66 23.86
CA THR A 7 1.69 -0.33 23.25
C THR A 7 3.06 0.25 23.55
N GLU A 8 3.58 0.07 24.78
CA GLU A 8 4.93 0.51 25.15
C GLU A 8 5.98 -0.19 24.30
N ASP A 9 5.88 -1.52 24.18
CA ASP A 9 6.72 -2.31 23.29
C ASP A 9 6.64 -1.76 21.85
N LEU A 10 5.43 -1.52 21.32
CA LEU A 10 5.25 -1.02 19.96
C LEU A 10 5.92 0.34 19.74
N THR A 11 5.83 1.25 20.72
CA THR A 11 6.44 2.58 20.67
C THR A 11 7.97 2.49 20.71
N SER A 12 8.55 1.66 21.58
CA SER A 12 9.99 1.45 21.62
C SER A 12 10.52 0.84 20.32
N HIS A 13 9.81 -0.14 19.76
CA HIS A 13 10.17 -0.71 18.45
C HIS A 13 10.06 0.34 17.33
N LEU A 14 9.03 1.19 17.37
CA LEU A 14 8.89 2.26 16.39
C LEU A 14 10.12 3.19 16.40
N GLN A 15 10.63 3.58 17.57
CA GLN A 15 11.86 4.37 17.66
C GLN A 15 13.02 3.69 16.94
N SER A 16 13.27 2.41 17.23
CA SER A 16 14.35 1.65 16.58
C SER A 16 14.18 1.57 15.06
N VAL A 17 12.97 1.35 14.58
CA VAL A 17 12.65 1.31 13.14
C VAL A 17 12.92 2.65 12.46
N LEU A 18 12.53 3.77 13.08
CA LEU A 18 12.76 5.10 12.50
C LEU A 18 14.26 5.46 12.48
N LEU A 19 15.03 5.06 13.50
CA LEU A 19 16.49 5.17 13.49
C LEU A 19 17.12 4.36 12.36
N GLU A 20 16.70 3.09 12.20
CA GLU A 20 17.23 2.21 11.16
C GLU A 20 16.94 2.73 9.74
N LEU A 21 15.70 3.18 9.50
CA LEU A 21 15.27 3.71 8.21
C LEU A 21 16.00 5.02 7.86
N ASN A 22 16.29 5.87 8.85
CA ASN A 22 17.06 7.09 8.63
C ASN A 22 18.54 6.78 8.34
N ALA A 23 19.16 5.90 9.13
CA ALA A 23 20.57 5.51 8.94
C ALA A 23 20.79 4.79 7.60
N ASN A 24 19.75 4.12 7.09
CA ASN A 24 19.80 3.32 5.87
C ASN A 24 18.71 3.80 4.88
N PRO A 25 18.94 4.90 4.14
CA PRO A 25 17.99 5.37 3.14
C PRO A 25 17.89 4.39 1.96
N TYR A 26 16.73 4.39 1.29
CA TYR A 26 16.55 3.61 0.06
C TYR A 26 17.12 4.37 -1.14
N PRO A 27 17.75 3.64 -2.08
CA PRO A 27 18.22 4.23 -3.33
C PRO A 27 17.07 4.77 -4.19
N ASP A 28 17.31 5.89 -4.86
CA ASP A 28 16.36 6.50 -5.80
C ASP A 28 16.14 5.65 -7.05
N VAL A 29 14.90 5.65 -7.54
CA VAL A 29 14.51 5.01 -8.79
C VAL A 29 14.45 6.07 -9.88
N ALA A 30 15.27 5.92 -10.92
CA ALA A 30 15.25 6.81 -12.07
C ALA A 30 13.91 6.71 -12.84
N CYS A 31 13.47 7.84 -13.40
CA CYS A 31 12.30 7.85 -14.28
C CYS A 31 12.62 7.09 -15.59
N PRO A 32 11.66 6.32 -16.14
CA PRO A 32 11.79 5.79 -17.49
C PRO A 32 12.02 6.92 -18.52
N PRO A 33 12.84 6.70 -19.56
CA PRO A 33 13.26 7.77 -20.49
C PRO A 33 12.09 8.47 -21.19
N ASN A 34 10.97 7.77 -21.38
CA ASN A 34 9.78 8.29 -22.06
C ASN A 34 8.73 8.89 -21.11
N LEU A 35 9.00 8.96 -19.80
CA LEU A 35 8.00 9.42 -18.82
C LEU A 35 8.62 9.99 -17.52
N PRO A 36 8.92 11.30 -17.47
CA PRO A 36 9.46 11.97 -16.30
C PRO A 36 8.35 12.35 -15.30
N LYS A 37 7.45 11.43 -14.96
CA LYS A 37 6.38 11.69 -13.99
C LYS A 37 6.72 11.07 -12.64
N ARG A 38 6.78 11.89 -11.60
CA ARG A 38 6.96 11.45 -10.21
C ARG A 38 5.76 11.91 -9.39
N ALA A 39 5.37 11.10 -8.43
CA ALA A 39 4.34 11.43 -7.45
C ALA A 39 4.85 11.01 -6.08
N SER A 40 4.65 11.87 -5.10
CA SER A 40 5.15 11.66 -3.74
C SER A 40 3.99 11.52 -2.77
N VAL A 41 4.18 10.67 -1.76
CA VAL A 41 3.18 10.45 -0.71
C VAL A 41 3.83 10.57 0.67
N ALA A 42 3.12 11.20 1.60
CA ALA A 42 3.54 11.38 2.98
C ALA A 42 2.93 10.27 3.86
N LEU A 43 3.78 9.43 4.44
CA LEU A 43 3.44 8.53 5.52
C LEU A 43 3.61 9.30 6.84
N ILE A 44 2.50 9.85 7.35
CA ILE A 44 2.50 10.72 8.52
C ILE A 44 2.15 9.91 9.76
N LEU A 45 3.10 9.86 10.70
CA LEU A 45 2.98 9.21 11.99
C LEU A 45 2.70 10.26 13.07
N ARG A 46 1.93 9.86 14.08
CA ARG A 46 1.84 10.56 15.36
C ARG A 46 1.80 9.55 16.49
N ILE A 47 2.00 10.02 17.71
CA ILE A 47 1.78 9.22 18.92
C ILE A 47 0.61 9.85 19.66
N GLN A 48 -0.48 9.09 19.83
CA GLN A 48 -1.65 9.52 20.58
C GLN A 48 -1.38 9.32 22.08
N PRO A 49 -1.38 10.37 22.91
CA PRO A 49 -1.19 10.22 24.34
C PRO A 49 -2.24 9.29 24.97
N SER A 50 -1.82 8.48 25.93
CA SER A 50 -2.74 7.70 26.75
C SER A 50 -3.40 8.56 27.82
N TYR A 51 -4.58 8.16 28.28
CA TYR A 51 -5.34 8.92 29.27
C TYR A 51 -4.58 9.11 30.59
N SER A 52 -3.82 8.11 31.04
CA SER A 52 -3.06 8.14 32.29
C SER A 52 -1.75 8.94 32.21
N HIS A 53 -1.22 9.15 31.00
CA HIS A 53 0.01 9.90 30.74
C HIS A 53 -0.27 11.03 29.77
N TRP A 54 -1.37 11.76 30.00
CA TRP A 54 -1.69 12.94 29.21
C TRP A 54 -0.68 14.05 29.53
N PRO A 55 -0.08 14.70 28.52
CA PRO A 55 0.89 15.75 28.77
C PRO A 55 0.20 16.96 29.40
N ASP A 56 0.84 17.54 30.41
CA ASP A 56 0.36 18.78 31.01
C ASP A 56 0.44 19.91 29.97
N SER A 57 -0.40 20.94 30.13
CA SER A 57 -0.48 22.08 29.20
C SER A 57 0.87 22.77 28.95
N ASP A 58 1.81 22.64 29.88
CA ASP A 58 3.17 23.18 29.82
C ASP A 58 4.19 22.24 29.13
N ASP A 59 3.89 20.94 29.00
CA ASP A 59 4.72 19.92 28.33
C ASP A 59 4.50 19.87 26.82
N SER A 60 3.61 20.71 26.29
CA SER A 60 3.60 20.95 24.85
C SER A 60 4.94 21.57 24.47
N PRO A 61 5.77 20.93 23.63
CA PRO A 61 6.69 21.70 22.83
C PRO A 61 5.80 22.47 21.85
N ALA A 62 5.29 23.63 22.27
CA ALA A 62 5.27 24.72 21.32
C ALA A 62 6.71 24.73 20.78
N PRO A 63 6.95 24.46 19.47
CA PRO A 63 8.31 24.47 18.94
C PRO A 63 8.89 25.75 19.46
N ALA A 64 9.94 25.62 20.29
CA ALA A 64 10.44 26.73 21.09
C ALA A 64 10.44 27.91 20.15
N ARG A 65 9.49 28.83 20.35
CA ARG A 65 9.32 30.01 19.50
C ARG A 65 10.61 30.71 19.82
N ARG A 66 11.68 30.40 19.06
CA ARG A 66 13.07 30.65 19.45
C ARG A 66 12.97 32.08 19.91
N ARG A 67 13.03 32.31 21.22
CA ARG A 67 13.13 33.67 21.72
C ARG A 67 14.33 34.11 20.93
N ARG A 68 14.16 35.14 20.09
CA ARG A 68 15.26 35.74 19.35
C ARG A 68 16.17 36.38 20.40
N SER A 69 16.86 35.56 21.19
CA SER A 69 18.19 35.84 21.63
C SER A 69 18.99 35.83 20.34
N SER A 70 19.15 37.02 19.79
CA SER A 70 20.33 37.40 19.02
C SER A 70 21.52 36.57 19.48
N VAL A 71 22.21 35.93 18.53
CA VAL A 71 23.20 34.84 18.67
C VAL A 71 22.60 33.44 18.42
N ALA A 72 21.94 33.26 17.27
CA ALA A 72 21.88 31.95 16.64
C ALA A 72 23.22 31.73 15.91
N GLN A 73 24.00 30.75 16.35
CA GLN A 73 25.14 30.27 15.58
C GLN A 73 24.63 29.71 14.22
N PRO A 74 25.27 30.01 13.08
CA PRO A 74 24.67 29.71 11.78
C PRO A 74 24.66 28.23 11.37
N ASN A 75 25.34 27.32 12.08
CA ASN A 75 25.63 25.97 11.59
C ASN A 75 25.49 24.87 12.67
N ALA A 76 24.39 24.81 13.42
CA ALA A 76 24.08 23.60 14.18
C ALA A 76 23.36 22.63 13.22
N GLU A 77 24.09 21.67 12.69
CA GLU A 77 23.56 20.55 11.89
C GLU A 77 22.45 19.85 12.68
N PHE A 78 21.32 19.56 12.04
CA PHE A 78 20.19 18.90 12.70
C PHE A 78 20.59 17.47 13.09
N ASP A 79 20.72 17.22 14.39
CA ASP A 79 20.98 15.88 14.91
C ASP A 79 19.68 15.09 15.00
N PHE A 80 19.47 14.22 14.00
CA PHE A 80 18.28 13.38 13.90
C PHE A 80 18.16 12.40 15.08
N GLU A 81 19.25 11.71 15.44
CA GLU A 81 19.24 10.66 16.47
C GLU A 81 18.94 11.26 17.84
N ALA A 82 19.57 12.39 18.18
CA ALA A 82 19.29 13.08 19.43
C ALA A 82 17.86 13.64 19.47
N SER A 83 17.39 14.24 18.36
CA SER A 83 16.02 14.79 18.29
C SER A 83 14.96 13.71 18.44
N LEU A 84 15.14 12.58 17.76
CA LEU A 84 14.24 11.45 17.84
C LEU A 84 14.26 10.81 19.24
N SER A 85 15.45 10.57 19.80
CA SER A 85 15.59 10.01 21.14
C SER A 85 14.99 10.91 22.22
N ASN A 86 15.18 12.23 22.10
CA ASN A 86 14.55 13.20 22.99
C ASN A 86 13.02 13.15 22.88
N PHE A 87 12.48 13.03 21.67
CA PHE A 87 11.04 12.88 21.46
C PHE A 87 10.50 11.61 22.15
N PHE A 88 11.12 10.45 21.90
CA PHE A 88 10.70 9.18 22.50
C PHE A 88 10.97 9.06 24.01
N SER A 89 11.85 9.92 24.56
CA SER A 89 12.10 9.97 26.01
C SER A 89 10.94 10.60 26.81
N GLN A 90 10.04 11.34 26.16
CA GLN A 90 8.90 11.99 26.79
C GLN A 90 7.91 10.97 27.34
N GLU A 91 7.35 11.24 28.51
CA GLU A 91 6.51 10.27 29.23
C GLU A 91 5.21 9.94 28.49
N TRP A 92 4.54 10.96 27.94
CA TRP A 92 3.33 10.77 27.14
C TRP A 92 3.60 10.00 25.84
N VAL A 93 4.83 10.04 25.33
CA VAL A 93 5.25 9.30 24.14
C VAL A 93 5.42 7.83 24.48
N LYS A 94 6.20 7.49 25.52
CA LYS A 94 6.48 6.11 25.93
C LYS A 94 5.20 5.29 26.13
N HIS A 95 4.22 5.89 26.79
CA HIS A 95 2.92 5.27 27.08
C HIS A 95 1.85 5.62 26.04
N GLY A 96 2.23 6.27 24.95
CA GLY A 96 1.36 6.65 23.87
C GLY A 96 1.10 5.51 22.90
N ASP A 97 0.26 5.81 21.92
CA ASP A 97 -0.21 4.85 20.94
C ASP A 97 0.08 5.36 19.52
N PRO A 98 0.99 4.72 18.76
CA PRO A 98 1.38 5.22 17.46
C PRO A 98 0.30 4.98 16.41
N GLU A 99 0.03 6.01 15.61
CA GLU A 99 -1.01 6.01 14.59
C GLU A 99 -0.52 6.58 13.26
N LEU A 100 -1.15 6.17 12.17
CA LEU A 100 -0.84 6.58 10.81
C LEU A 100 -2.04 7.30 10.18
N LEU A 101 -1.77 8.39 9.47
CA LEU A 101 -2.81 9.16 8.78
C LEU A 101 -3.16 8.56 7.42
N PHE A 102 -4.45 8.36 7.20
CA PHE A 102 -5.03 8.03 5.91
C PHE A 102 -6.02 9.08 5.45
N ILE A 103 -6.18 9.22 4.14
CA ILE A 103 -7.26 9.99 3.52
C ILE A 103 -8.19 9.07 2.74
N LYS A 104 -9.47 9.41 2.70
CA LYS A 104 -10.42 8.92 1.71
C LYS A 104 -10.54 9.97 0.62
N ARG A 105 -10.15 9.60 -0.59
CA ARG A 105 -10.21 10.50 -1.74
C ARG A 105 -11.66 10.92 -2.04
N ALA A 106 -11.84 12.18 -2.42
CA ALA A 106 -13.10 12.70 -2.94
C ALA A 106 -13.52 11.97 -4.22
N THR A 107 -14.82 11.95 -4.52
CA THR A 107 -15.32 11.38 -5.76
C THR A 107 -15.24 12.42 -6.87
N ARG A 108 -14.46 12.14 -7.91
CA ARG A 108 -14.33 13.01 -9.09
C ARG A 108 -14.68 12.26 -10.37
N VAL A 109 -15.44 12.89 -11.26
CA VAL A 109 -15.75 12.31 -12.57
C VAL A 109 -14.44 12.09 -13.35
N GLY A 110 -14.20 10.84 -13.76
CA GLY A 110 -13.02 10.45 -14.53
C GLY A 110 -11.79 10.06 -13.71
N ASP A 111 -11.80 10.22 -12.38
CA ASP A 111 -10.74 9.69 -11.52
C ASP A 111 -10.91 8.16 -11.35
N LYS A 112 -9.80 7.43 -11.49
CA LYS A 112 -9.73 5.98 -11.40
C LYS A 112 -9.64 5.48 -9.95
N TRP A 113 -9.39 6.38 -9.01
CA TRP A 113 -9.16 6.08 -7.59
C TRP A 113 -10.22 6.69 -6.68
N ASN A 114 -11.41 6.93 -7.22
CA ASN A 114 -12.54 7.51 -6.50
C ASN A 114 -12.85 6.77 -5.20
N GLY A 115 -12.85 7.50 -4.08
CA GLY A 115 -13.18 6.96 -2.76
C GLY A 115 -12.16 5.97 -2.20
N HIS A 116 -11.01 5.78 -2.85
CA HIS A 116 -9.96 4.92 -2.34
C HIS A 116 -9.32 5.53 -1.09
N VAL A 117 -8.92 4.65 -0.17
CA VAL A 117 -8.01 5.02 0.91
C VAL A 117 -6.62 5.24 0.33
N ALA A 118 -6.00 6.37 0.69
CA ALA A 118 -4.67 6.75 0.27
C ALA A 118 -3.89 7.37 1.43
N LEU A 119 -2.58 7.54 1.21
CA LEU A 119 -1.76 8.48 1.98
C LEU A 119 -1.92 9.87 1.35
N PRO A 120 -1.79 10.98 2.11
CA PRO A 120 -1.69 12.30 1.52
C PRO A 120 -0.56 12.37 0.50
N GLY A 121 -0.79 13.01 -0.63
CA GLY A 121 0.23 13.08 -1.67
C GLY A 121 -0.31 13.29 -3.08
N GLY A 122 0.59 13.70 -3.96
CA GLY A 122 0.25 14.09 -5.31
C GLY A 122 1.46 14.11 -6.24
N LYS A 123 1.30 14.79 -7.36
CA LYS A 123 2.31 14.85 -8.41
C LYS A 123 3.40 15.83 -7.97
N ARG A 124 4.66 15.50 -8.24
CA ARG A 124 5.74 16.48 -8.10
C ARG A 124 5.58 17.61 -9.12
N ASP A 125 5.67 18.83 -8.61
CA ASP A 125 5.64 20.06 -9.39
C ASP A 125 7.07 20.54 -9.73
N PRO A 126 7.24 21.31 -10.83
CA PRO A 126 8.55 21.84 -11.21
C PRO A 126 9.22 22.71 -10.14
N GLU A 127 8.42 23.33 -9.28
CA GLU A 127 8.85 24.21 -8.21
C GLU A 127 9.29 23.45 -6.95
N ASP A 128 8.96 22.16 -6.83
CA ASP A 128 9.37 21.32 -5.69
C ASP A 128 10.88 21.02 -5.78
N GLU A 129 11.63 21.39 -4.74
CA GLU A 129 13.08 21.17 -4.62
C GLU A 129 13.46 19.70 -4.87
N ASP A 130 12.72 18.78 -4.23
CA ASP A 130 12.86 17.35 -4.39
C ASP A 130 11.51 16.62 -4.23
N ASP A 131 11.53 15.29 -4.28
CA ASP A 131 10.33 14.47 -4.10
C ASP A 131 9.81 14.52 -2.65
N GLN A 132 10.66 14.82 -1.67
CA GLN A 132 10.29 14.90 -0.26
C GLN A 132 9.49 16.19 0.01
N ALA A 133 9.95 17.31 -0.54
CA ALA A 133 9.26 18.59 -0.54
C ALA A 133 7.87 18.48 -1.18
N ALA A 134 7.74 17.74 -2.28
CA ALA A 134 6.45 17.46 -2.89
C ALA A 134 5.49 16.74 -1.92
N ALA A 135 5.96 15.73 -1.17
CA ALA A 135 5.14 15.05 -0.17
C ALA A 135 4.68 16.00 0.95
N ALA A 136 5.56 16.91 1.40
CA ALA A 136 5.25 17.90 2.42
C ALA A 136 4.22 18.94 1.95
N ARG A 137 4.40 19.48 0.73
CA ARG A 137 3.46 20.41 0.10
C ARG A 137 2.07 19.80 -0.02
N GLU A 138 1.98 18.59 -0.57
CA GLU A 138 0.70 17.89 -0.78
C GLU A 138 0.00 17.59 0.54
N ALA A 139 0.73 17.20 1.60
CA ALA A 139 0.15 17.03 2.92
C ALA A 139 -0.45 18.34 3.48
N LEU A 140 0.21 19.48 3.27
CA LEU A 140 -0.30 20.78 3.67
C LEU A 140 -1.53 21.20 2.85
N GLU A 141 -1.54 20.93 1.55
CA GLU A 141 -2.64 21.27 0.64
C GLU A 141 -3.89 20.41 0.87
N GLU A 142 -3.72 19.09 0.93
CA GLU A 142 -4.83 18.13 1.01
C GLU A 142 -5.46 18.06 2.41
N VAL A 143 -4.63 18.06 3.46
CA VAL A 143 -5.08 17.84 4.85
C VAL A 143 -4.73 18.96 5.83
N GLY A 144 -3.95 19.96 5.42
CA GLY A 144 -3.59 21.10 6.28
C GLY A 144 -2.52 20.80 7.32
N ILE A 145 -1.83 19.66 7.23
CA ILE A 145 -0.78 19.29 8.18
C ILE A 145 0.54 19.85 7.70
N ASP A 146 1.15 20.70 8.53
CA ASP A 146 2.48 21.22 8.27
C ASP A 146 3.55 20.22 8.70
N LEU A 147 4.38 19.82 7.75
CA LEU A 147 5.49 18.86 7.92
C LEU A 147 6.85 19.55 7.94
N SER A 148 6.88 20.87 8.16
CA SER A 148 8.08 21.65 8.40
C SER A 148 8.87 21.14 9.63
N PRO A 149 10.19 21.40 9.70
CA PRO A 149 11.04 20.96 10.81
C PRO A 149 10.57 21.41 12.20
N GLU A 150 9.75 22.46 12.28
CA GLU A 150 9.13 22.94 13.51
C GLU A 150 8.03 22.02 14.04
N ASN A 151 7.35 21.27 13.18
CA ASN A 151 6.15 20.49 13.52
C ASN A 151 6.35 18.98 13.37
N ALA A 152 7.33 18.57 12.55
CA ALA A 152 7.59 17.17 12.25
C ALA A 152 9.08 16.86 12.14
N ILE A 153 9.44 15.62 12.49
CA ILE A 153 10.73 15.03 12.17
C ILE A 153 10.59 14.29 10.84
N ALA A 154 11.37 14.72 9.84
CA ALA A 154 11.54 14.01 8.59
C ALA A 154 12.45 12.79 8.80
N VAL A 155 11.93 11.59 8.58
CA VAL A 155 12.67 10.34 8.87
C VAL A 155 13.47 9.86 7.66
N GLY A 156 12.85 9.87 6.48
CA GLY A 156 13.49 9.36 5.26
C GLY A 156 12.48 8.79 4.28
N ASN A 157 12.96 7.99 3.34
CA ASN A 157 12.15 7.39 2.29
C ASN A 157 11.82 5.92 2.55
N LEU A 158 10.77 5.45 1.87
CA LEU A 158 10.47 4.03 1.69
C LEU A 158 10.76 3.62 0.24
N PRO A 159 10.73 2.31 -0.10
CA PRO A 159 11.01 1.85 -1.46
C PRO A 159 10.18 2.59 -2.54
N GLN A 160 10.88 3.33 -3.40
CA GLN A 160 10.29 3.95 -4.58
C GLN A 160 9.90 2.87 -5.60
N ARG A 161 8.81 3.09 -6.35
CA ARG A 161 8.36 2.13 -7.36
C ARG A 161 7.83 2.79 -8.62
N ILE A 162 8.21 2.22 -9.76
CA ILE A 162 7.57 2.55 -11.04
C ILE A 162 6.16 2.00 -10.99
N VAL A 163 5.17 2.87 -11.11
CA VAL A 163 3.75 2.56 -11.28
C VAL A 163 3.49 2.46 -12.78
N THR A 164 2.91 1.36 -13.26
CA THR A 164 2.49 1.21 -14.65
C THR A 164 0.97 1.14 -14.75
N THR A 165 0.46 1.21 -15.97
CA THR A 165 -0.91 0.84 -16.30
C THR A 165 -1.20 -0.59 -15.84
N SER A 166 -2.49 -0.87 -15.65
CA SER A 166 -2.96 -2.23 -15.36
C SER A 166 -2.34 -3.19 -16.39
N TRP A 167 -1.65 -4.24 -15.95
CA TRP A 167 -0.86 -5.19 -16.75
C TRP A 167 0.51 -4.75 -17.27
N GLY A 168 1.15 -3.75 -16.67
CA GLY A 168 2.60 -3.64 -16.81
C GLY A 168 3.14 -3.02 -18.10
N LYS A 169 2.28 -2.74 -19.09
CA LYS A 169 2.76 -2.39 -20.44
C LYS A 169 3.29 -0.98 -20.59
N VAL A 170 2.77 -0.03 -19.80
CA VAL A 170 3.08 1.40 -19.96
C VAL A 170 3.33 2.02 -18.60
N PRO A 171 4.54 2.57 -18.31
CA PRO A 171 4.77 3.31 -17.08
C PRO A 171 3.83 4.51 -16.98
N LEU A 172 3.45 4.89 -15.76
CA LEU A 172 2.57 6.02 -15.46
C LEU A 172 3.29 7.08 -14.63
N MET A 173 4.05 6.67 -13.63
CA MET A 173 4.85 7.53 -12.76
C MET A 173 5.82 6.70 -11.92
N VAL A 174 6.79 7.34 -11.27
CA VAL A 174 7.49 6.80 -10.10
C VAL A 174 6.77 7.30 -8.84
N LEU A 175 6.42 6.38 -7.94
CA LEU A 175 5.85 6.71 -6.64
C LEU A 175 6.96 6.78 -5.59
N CYS A 176 7.01 7.89 -4.86
CA CYS A 176 8.05 8.23 -3.89
C CYS A 176 7.46 8.43 -2.49
N PRO A 177 7.44 7.39 -1.64
CA PRO A 177 6.94 7.49 -0.27
C PRO A 177 7.99 8.05 0.72
N TYR A 178 7.58 8.98 1.57
CA TYR A 178 8.40 9.60 2.62
C TYR A 178 7.73 9.54 3.99
N ILE A 179 8.51 9.31 5.05
CA ILE A 179 8.02 9.16 6.43
C ILE A 179 8.24 10.45 7.22
N TYR A 180 7.21 10.87 7.94
CA TYR A 180 7.23 12.02 8.84
C TYR A 180 6.63 11.63 10.20
N LEU A 181 7.23 12.13 11.28
CA LEU A 181 6.74 11.96 12.65
C LEU A 181 6.35 13.31 13.24
N LEU A 182 5.07 13.50 13.54
CA LEU A 182 4.59 14.69 14.24
C LEU A 182 5.07 14.69 15.69
N THR A 183 5.58 15.82 16.16
CA THR A 183 6.21 15.93 17.48
C THR A 183 5.30 16.55 18.57
N SER A 184 4.16 17.10 18.16
CA SER A 184 3.19 17.68 19.10
C SER A 184 2.24 16.61 19.67
N PRO A 185 1.94 16.65 20.98
CA PRO A 185 0.90 15.80 21.57
C PRO A 185 -0.52 16.25 21.22
N ALA A 186 -0.69 17.50 20.77
CA ALA A 186 -1.99 18.04 20.42
C ALA A 186 -2.52 17.40 19.12
N TYR A 187 -3.84 17.26 19.03
CA TYR A 187 -4.47 16.82 17.80
C TYR A 187 -4.16 17.84 16.67
N PRO A 188 -3.54 17.43 15.55
CA PRO A 188 -3.16 18.37 14.51
C PRO A 188 -4.40 18.99 13.86
N GLN A 189 -4.40 20.30 13.70
CA GLN A 189 -5.48 20.98 13.01
C GLN A 189 -5.54 20.50 11.55
N GLN A 190 -6.69 19.99 11.12
CA GLN A 190 -6.88 19.49 9.76
C GLN A 190 -7.76 20.43 8.95
N ARG A 191 -7.32 20.76 7.73
CA ARG A 191 -8.08 21.52 6.74
C ARG A 191 -8.15 20.69 5.47
N LEU A 192 -9.24 19.94 5.33
CA LEU A 192 -9.42 19.02 4.21
C LEU A 192 -9.81 19.75 2.93
N GLN A 193 -9.05 19.54 1.85
CA GLN A 193 -9.35 20.12 0.54
C GLN A 193 -10.58 19.43 -0.08
N PRO A 194 -11.70 20.14 -0.31
CA PRO A 194 -12.98 19.50 -0.64
C PRO A 194 -13.02 18.78 -2.00
N THR A 195 -12.15 19.19 -2.93
CA THR A 195 -12.06 18.62 -4.28
C THR A 195 -11.26 17.32 -4.33
N GLU A 196 -10.50 17.01 -3.28
CA GLU A 196 -9.49 15.94 -3.29
C GLU A 196 -9.67 14.97 -2.12
N VAL A 197 -10.09 15.46 -0.95
CA VAL A 197 -10.22 14.68 0.28
C VAL A 197 -11.65 14.74 0.83
N ALA A 198 -12.32 13.58 0.87
CA ALA A 198 -13.64 13.44 1.49
C ALA A 198 -13.54 13.32 3.02
N SER A 199 -12.53 12.62 3.51
CA SER A 199 -12.28 12.45 4.94
C SER A 199 -10.84 12.04 5.22
N SER A 200 -10.38 12.26 6.44
CA SER A 200 -9.09 11.80 6.95
C SER A 200 -9.29 10.96 8.21
N HIS A 201 -8.36 10.04 8.46
CA HIS A 201 -8.52 8.95 9.41
C HIS A 201 -7.17 8.62 10.07
N TRP A 202 -7.07 8.82 11.37
CA TRP A 202 -5.93 8.35 12.16
C TRP A 202 -6.18 6.91 12.59
N VAL A 203 -5.30 6.00 12.18
CA VAL A 203 -5.45 4.56 12.42
C VAL A 203 -4.26 4.05 13.24
N PRO A 204 -4.50 3.42 14.40
CA PRO A 204 -3.41 2.88 15.19
C PRO A 204 -2.63 1.78 14.48
N ILE A 205 -1.30 1.77 14.64
CA ILE A 205 -0.42 0.76 14.04
C ILE A 205 -0.81 -0.66 14.51
N ARG A 206 -1.20 -0.83 15.78
CA ARG A 206 -1.67 -2.14 16.29
C ARG A 206 -2.89 -2.67 15.51
N ALA A 207 -3.75 -1.78 15.01
CA ALA A 207 -4.90 -2.17 14.18
C ALA A 207 -4.42 -2.64 12.80
N LEU A 208 -3.46 -1.93 12.19
CA LEU A 208 -2.86 -2.34 10.91
C LEU A 208 -2.14 -3.70 10.99
N LEU A 209 -1.51 -3.98 12.13
CA LEU A 209 -0.82 -5.25 12.40
C LEU A 209 -1.77 -6.41 12.71
N SER A 210 -3.02 -6.13 13.10
CA SER A 210 -3.97 -7.16 13.54
C SER A 210 -4.39 -8.09 12.40
N PRO A 211 -4.22 -9.43 12.55
CA PRO A 211 -4.71 -10.41 11.57
C PRO A 211 -6.25 -10.39 11.44
N ALA A 212 -6.97 -10.00 12.48
CA ALA A 212 -8.44 -9.97 12.50
C ALA A 212 -9.03 -8.92 11.56
N LEU A 213 -8.24 -7.92 11.16
CA LEU A 213 -8.66 -6.84 10.24
C LEU A 213 -8.27 -7.12 8.79
N ARG A 214 -7.75 -8.30 8.48
CA ARG A 214 -7.42 -8.71 7.12
C ARG A 214 -8.69 -9.11 6.37
N THR A 215 -8.84 -8.60 5.16
CA THR A 215 -10.01 -8.79 4.32
C THR A 215 -9.63 -8.73 2.84
N HIS A 216 -10.62 -8.72 1.96
CA HIS A 216 -10.43 -8.64 0.51
C HIS A 216 -11.24 -7.51 -0.09
N GLU A 217 -10.65 -6.83 -1.05
CA GLU A 217 -11.36 -5.91 -1.93
C GLU A 217 -11.63 -6.58 -3.29
N TYR A 218 -12.86 -6.39 -3.79
CA TYR A 218 -13.34 -7.05 -5.01
C TYR A 218 -13.43 -6.05 -6.16
N ALA A 219 -12.41 -6.01 -7.01
CA ALA A 219 -12.39 -5.10 -8.15
C ALA A 219 -12.75 -5.79 -9.47
N ASP A 220 -13.53 -5.10 -10.31
CA ASP A 220 -13.79 -5.53 -11.68
C ASP A 220 -12.58 -5.21 -12.58
N VAL A 221 -11.95 -6.27 -13.07
CA VAL A 221 -10.78 -6.17 -13.95
C VAL A 221 -11.15 -6.35 -15.42
N SER A 222 -12.41 -6.64 -15.74
CA SER A 222 -12.90 -6.93 -17.10
C SER A 222 -12.74 -5.74 -18.05
N ALA A 223 -13.09 -4.53 -17.61
CA ALA A 223 -12.98 -3.30 -18.39
C ALA A 223 -11.54 -3.03 -18.80
N ARG A 224 -10.64 -3.35 -17.88
CA ARG A 224 -9.22 -3.19 -18.05
C ARG A 224 -8.71 -4.34 -18.99
N LEU A 225 -9.19 -5.59 -18.85
CA LEU A 225 -8.73 -6.75 -19.65
C LEU A 225 -9.24 -6.69 -21.09
N ALA A 226 -10.41 -6.10 -21.31
CA ALA A 226 -10.98 -5.87 -22.63
C ALA A 226 -10.13 -4.91 -23.49
N LYS A 227 -9.29 -4.07 -22.86
CA LYS A 227 -8.33 -3.21 -23.56
C LYS A 227 -7.03 -3.94 -23.93
N SER A 228 -6.88 -5.20 -23.54
CA SER A 228 -5.74 -6.02 -23.93
C SER A 228 -5.92 -6.64 -25.33
N GLU A 229 -4.84 -7.11 -25.93
CA GLU A 229 -4.70 -7.59 -27.33
C GLU A 229 -5.67 -8.70 -27.77
N LEU A 230 -6.45 -9.28 -26.85
CA LEU A 230 -7.36 -10.37 -27.15
C LEU A 230 -8.61 -9.93 -27.94
N GLY A 231 -8.90 -8.62 -28.03
CA GLY A 231 -10.06 -8.09 -28.78
C GLY A 231 -11.42 -8.54 -28.23
N ILE A 232 -11.44 -9.14 -27.04
CA ILE A 232 -12.65 -9.70 -26.41
C ILE A 232 -13.47 -8.56 -25.78
N LYS A 233 -14.77 -8.50 -26.11
CA LYS A 233 -15.69 -7.47 -25.59
C LYS A 233 -15.80 -7.52 -24.06
N ARG A 234 -15.82 -6.34 -23.41
CA ARG A 234 -15.92 -6.16 -21.95
C ARG A 234 -17.03 -6.99 -21.30
N TRP A 235 -18.25 -6.95 -21.86
CA TRP A 235 -19.41 -7.65 -21.28
C TRP A 235 -19.18 -9.17 -21.21
N PHE A 236 -18.48 -9.74 -22.18
CA PHE A 236 -18.14 -11.16 -22.21
C PHE A 236 -17.11 -11.50 -21.12
N LEU A 237 -16.05 -10.70 -21.00
CA LEU A 237 -15.05 -10.88 -19.94
C LEU A 237 -15.65 -10.67 -18.54
N GLN A 238 -16.57 -9.72 -18.40
CA GLN A 238 -17.27 -9.46 -17.14
C GLN A 238 -18.13 -10.64 -16.72
N ALA A 239 -18.89 -11.22 -17.66
CA ALA A 239 -19.69 -12.42 -17.41
C ALA A 239 -18.84 -13.65 -17.12
N MET A 240 -17.69 -13.79 -17.78
CA MET A 240 -16.84 -14.98 -17.65
C MET A 240 -15.85 -14.91 -16.48
N LEU A 241 -15.23 -13.78 -16.19
CA LEU A 241 -14.13 -13.74 -15.21
C LEU A 241 -14.54 -13.36 -13.81
N SER A 242 -15.74 -12.80 -13.61
CA SER A 242 -16.20 -12.27 -12.32
C SER A 242 -15.25 -11.21 -11.74
N LYS A 243 -15.33 -10.93 -10.43
CA LYS A 243 -14.46 -9.95 -9.76
C LYS A 243 -13.12 -10.58 -9.37
N MET A 244 -12.08 -9.78 -9.37
CA MET A 244 -10.77 -10.15 -8.83
C MET A 244 -10.67 -9.69 -7.37
N MET A 245 -10.20 -10.58 -6.52
CA MET A 245 -9.97 -10.38 -5.10
C MET A 245 -8.54 -9.88 -4.87
N PHE A 246 -8.39 -8.79 -4.13
CA PHE A 246 -7.13 -8.22 -3.71
C PHE A 246 -7.04 -8.23 -2.19
N ALA A 247 -5.85 -8.47 -1.64
CA ALA A 247 -5.64 -8.31 -0.20
C ALA A 247 -5.97 -6.88 0.23
N ALA A 248 -6.63 -6.75 1.38
CA ALA A 248 -7.03 -5.49 1.96
C ALA A 248 -6.94 -5.55 3.50
N ILE A 249 -6.78 -4.38 4.12
CA ILE A 249 -6.91 -4.20 5.57
C ILE A 249 -8.13 -3.33 5.82
N GLN A 250 -9.04 -3.79 6.67
CA GLN A 250 -10.13 -2.97 7.17
C GLN A 250 -9.60 -1.98 8.19
N LEU A 251 -9.67 -0.69 7.87
CA LEU A 251 -9.21 0.37 8.76
C LEU A 251 -10.21 0.58 9.90
N VAL A 252 -9.67 0.65 11.11
CA VAL A 252 -10.39 1.01 12.34
C VAL A 252 -9.77 2.29 12.88
N PRO A 253 -10.27 3.46 12.46
CA PRO A 253 -9.69 4.74 12.87
C PRO A 253 -10.07 5.08 14.31
N ALA A 254 -9.11 5.62 15.07
CA ALA A 254 -9.37 6.19 16.40
C ALA A 254 -10.02 7.57 16.27
N ASN A 255 -9.59 8.37 15.30
CA ASN A 255 -10.18 9.66 14.99
C ASN A 255 -10.44 9.79 13.48
N SER A 256 -11.55 10.43 13.13
CA SER A 256 -11.92 10.71 11.74
C SER A 256 -12.40 12.14 11.60
N THR A 257 -11.86 12.85 10.61
CA THR A 257 -12.31 14.18 10.21
C THR A 257 -12.98 14.07 8.85
N HIS A 258 -14.15 14.68 8.68
CA HIS A 258 -14.87 14.63 7.41
C HIS A 258 -14.98 16.03 6.79
N CYS A 259 -14.84 16.11 5.47
CA CYS A 259 -14.98 17.37 4.75
C CYS A 259 -16.47 17.69 4.59
N ALA A 260 -16.98 18.67 5.33
CA ALA A 260 -18.41 19.04 5.29
C ALA A 260 -18.83 19.73 3.98
N THR A 261 -17.86 20.27 3.23
CA THR A 261 -18.10 21.06 2.01
C THR A 261 -18.08 20.25 0.72
N ILE A 262 -17.91 18.92 0.79
CA ILE A 262 -18.00 18.06 -0.41
C ILE A 262 -19.48 17.87 -0.81
N PRO A 263 -19.82 17.82 -2.12
CA PRO A 263 -21.22 17.70 -2.56
C PRO A 263 -21.99 16.50 -1.99
N ASP A 264 -21.30 15.38 -1.76
CA ASP A 264 -21.89 14.12 -1.28
C ASP A 264 -21.80 13.95 0.26
N PHE A 265 -21.55 15.03 1.02
CA PHE A 265 -21.36 14.93 2.48
C PHE A 265 -22.61 14.42 3.21
N ILE A 266 -23.78 14.97 2.85
CA ILE A 266 -25.08 14.53 3.34
C ILE A 266 -25.61 13.51 2.33
N PRO A 267 -25.86 12.26 2.74
CA PRO A 267 -26.50 11.29 1.86
C PRO A 267 -27.88 11.83 1.47
N VAL A 268 -28.09 12.10 0.17
CA VAL A 268 -29.44 12.36 -0.33
C VAL A 268 -30.20 11.04 -0.23
N GLU A 269 -31.33 11.02 0.48
CA GLU A 269 -32.21 9.86 0.53
C GLU A 269 -32.46 9.37 -0.90
N ALA A 270 -32.07 8.13 -1.18
CA ALA A 270 -32.32 7.53 -2.48
C ALA A 270 -33.82 7.55 -2.75
N ALA A 271 -34.23 8.11 -3.90
CA ALA A 271 -35.63 8.12 -4.32
C ALA A 271 -36.26 6.72 -4.18
N PRO A 272 -37.54 6.61 -3.78
CA PRO A 272 -38.17 5.35 -3.42
C PRO A 272 -37.98 4.29 -4.52
N HIS A 273 -37.36 3.18 -4.14
CA HIS A 273 -37.06 2.08 -5.05
C HIS A 273 -38.34 1.45 -5.59
N GLY A 274 -38.41 1.26 -6.91
CA GLY A 274 -39.52 0.56 -7.56
C GLY A 274 -39.66 -0.91 -7.13
N VAL A 275 -40.87 -1.46 -7.27
CA VAL A 275 -41.33 -2.79 -6.81
C VAL A 275 -40.36 -3.93 -7.15
N VAL A 276 -39.62 -3.83 -8.27
CA VAL A 276 -38.65 -4.83 -8.71
C VAL A 276 -37.46 -4.98 -7.75
N ASN A 277 -36.98 -3.88 -7.17
CA ASN A 277 -35.88 -3.92 -6.21
C ASN A 277 -36.33 -4.45 -4.85
N THR A 278 -37.59 -4.20 -4.46
CA THR A 278 -38.18 -4.75 -3.22
C THR A 278 -38.28 -6.28 -3.28
N ILE A 279 -38.66 -6.83 -4.44
CA ILE A 279 -38.72 -8.29 -4.66
C ILE A 279 -37.30 -8.89 -4.66
N ARG A 280 -36.32 -8.17 -5.23
CA ARG A 280 -34.92 -8.60 -5.26
C ARG A 280 -34.26 -8.58 -3.88
N GLU A 281 -34.60 -7.59 -3.04
CA GLU A 281 -34.20 -7.52 -1.63
C GLU A 281 -34.87 -8.63 -0.79
N ALA A 282 -36.15 -8.94 -1.04
CA ALA A 282 -36.87 -10.01 -0.35
C ALA A 282 -36.30 -11.41 -0.67
N LEU A 283 -35.82 -11.63 -1.90
CA LEU A 283 -35.16 -12.86 -2.33
C LEU A 283 -33.71 -12.98 -1.83
N ALA A 284 -33.07 -11.89 -1.40
CA ALA A 284 -31.67 -11.86 -0.96
C ALA A 284 -31.46 -12.32 0.50
N GLY A 285 -32.52 -12.72 1.21
CA GLY A 285 -32.41 -13.31 2.56
C GLY A 285 -32.10 -12.30 3.67
N ALA A 286 -32.40 -12.69 4.90
CA ALA A 286 -32.41 -11.85 6.10
C ALA A 286 -31.03 -11.36 6.60
N GLU A 287 -29.99 -11.39 5.76
CA GLU A 287 -28.66 -10.80 6.06
C GLU A 287 -28.56 -9.32 5.61
N GLY A 288 -29.55 -8.81 4.88
CA GLY A 288 -29.59 -7.43 4.36
C GLY A 288 -30.13 -6.35 5.33
N ARG A 289 -30.32 -6.66 6.62
CA ARG A 289 -31.06 -5.80 7.56
C ARG A 289 -30.23 -4.77 8.35
N SER A 290 -29.03 -4.40 7.91
CA SER A 290 -28.31 -3.22 8.46
C SER A 290 -28.15 -2.13 7.38
N LYS A 291 -29.19 -1.31 7.23
CA LYS A 291 -29.30 -0.28 6.17
C LYS A 291 -28.67 1.07 6.58
N ASP A 292 -27.56 1.07 7.33
CA ASP A 292 -26.98 2.31 7.90
C ASP A 292 -25.43 2.46 7.85
N ARG A 293 -24.68 1.48 7.35
CA ARG A 293 -23.20 1.58 7.38
C ARG A 293 -22.66 2.11 6.06
N ARG A 294 -22.10 3.34 6.10
CA ARG A 294 -21.11 3.81 5.11
C ARG A 294 -20.14 2.66 4.82
N PRO A 295 -19.75 2.41 3.55
CA PRO A 295 -18.90 1.28 3.20
C PRO A 295 -17.61 1.30 4.03
N PRO A 296 -17.10 0.13 4.45
CA PRO A 296 -15.91 0.05 5.29
C PRO A 296 -14.73 0.72 4.59
N LEU A 297 -13.86 1.36 5.39
CA LEU A 297 -12.60 1.91 4.89
C LEU A 297 -11.64 0.75 4.67
N LEU A 298 -11.35 0.46 3.41
CA LEU A 298 -10.45 -0.61 3.02
C LEU A 298 -9.15 -0.03 2.49
N LEU A 299 -8.04 -0.41 3.12
CA LEU A 299 -6.69 -0.14 2.63
C LEU A 299 -6.27 -1.29 1.71
N TRP A 300 -6.11 -1.01 0.43
CA TRP A 300 -5.74 -2.00 -0.58
C TRP A 300 -4.94 -1.35 -1.72
N GLY A 301 -4.43 -2.17 -2.65
CA GLY A 301 -3.71 -1.66 -3.82
C GLY A 301 -2.39 -0.98 -3.48
N LEU A 302 -2.01 0.03 -4.26
CA LEU A 302 -0.71 0.72 -4.15
C LEU A 302 -0.42 1.28 -2.74
N THR A 303 -1.41 1.88 -2.08
CA THR A 303 -1.27 2.41 -0.72
C THR A 303 -1.00 1.30 0.29
N LEU A 304 -1.69 0.17 0.17
CA LEU A 304 -1.40 -1.01 1.00
C LEU A 304 0.03 -1.52 0.75
N GLY A 305 0.51 -1.46 -0.48
CA GLY A 305 1.91 -1.79 -0.81
C GLY A 305 2.91 -0.91 -0.07
N VAL A 306 2.73 0.41 -0.08
CA VAL A 306 3.59 1.36 0.65
C VAL A 306 3.55 1.10 2.16
N VAL A 307 2.35 0.98 2.73
CA VAL A 307 2.18 0.74 4.17
C VAL A 307 2.73 -0.62 4.57
N SER A 308 2.62 -1.65 3.73
CA SER A 308 3.20 -2.97 4.02
C SER A 308 4.72 -2.93 4.09
N ASP A 309 5.37 -2.15 3.23
CA ASP A 309 6.83 -1.98 3.27
C ASP A 309 7.30 -1.29 4.56
N PHE A 310 6.45 -0.46 5.19
CA PHE A 310 6.71 0.08 6.53
C PHE A 310 6.41 -0.93 7.64
N LEU A 311 5.25 -1.60 7.58
CA LEU A 311 4.83 -2.56 8.60
C LEU A 311 5.70 -3.82 8.67
N GLU A 312 6.46 -4.14 7.62
CA GLU A 312 7.42 -5.25 7.62
C GLU A 312 8.54 -5.04 8.66
N HIS A 313 8.87 -3.78 8.96
CA HIS A 313 9.82 -3.41 10.02
C HIS A 313 9.23 -3.49 11.43
N MET A 314 7.91 -3.64 11.57
CA MET A 314 7.24 -3.69 12.86
C MET A 314 7.00 -5.13 13.32
N PRO A 315 7.16 -5.46 14.62
CA PRO A 315 6.79 -6.76 15.14
C PRO A 315 5.28 -7.01 14.95
N PRO A 316 4.84 -8.23 14.59
CA PRO A 316 5.59 -9.49 14.63
C PRO A 316 6.40 -9.82 13.36
N HIS A 317 6.75 -8.86 12.49
CA HIS A 317 7.48 -9.08 11.22
C HIS A 317 6.80 -10.08 10.25
N ASN A 318 5.53 -10.43 10.48
CA ASN A 318 4.74 -11.35 9.66
C ASN A 318 3.93 -10.64 8.57
N ALA A 319 4.35 -9.46 8.12
CA ALA A 319 3.65 -8.70 7.07
C ALA A 319 3.35 -9.56 5.82
N LEU A 320 4.19 -10.56 5.56
CA LEU A 320 4.09 -11.53 4.47
C LEU A 320 3.03 -12.61 4.65
N GLU A 321 2.85 -13.15 5.86
CA GLU A 321 1.77 -14.13 6.12
C GLU A 321 0.39 -13.48 5.98
N LEU A 322 0.36 -12.16 6.15
CA LEU A 322 -0.84 -11.36 6.10
C LEU A 322 -1.19 -10.90 4.67
N TRP A 323 -0.40 -11.32 3.67
CA TRP A 323 -0.63 -11.02 2.26
C TRP A 323 -1.19 -12.23 1.49
N THR A 324 -2.25 -12.01 0.72
CA THR A 324 -2.79 -13.04 -0.19
C THR A 324 -2.60 -12.63 -1.64
N TYR A 325 -2.06 -13.55 -2.44
CA TYR A 325 -1.95 -13.37 -3.89
C TYR A 325 -3.32 -13.08 -4.53
N PRO A 326 -3.41 -12.06 -5.40
CA PRO A 326 -4.67 -11.73 -6.07
C PRO A 326 -5.21 -12.91 -6.90
N THR A 327 -6.51 -13.16 -6.84
CA THR A 327 -7.17 -14.26 -7.57
C THR A 327 -8.63 -13.93 -7.91
N PHE A 328 -9.31 -14.74 -8.71
CA PHE A 328 -10.70 -14.48 -9.13
C PHE A 328 -11.72 -15.16 -8.21
N THR A 329 -12.94 -14.62 -8.17
CA THR A 329 -14.05 -15.23 -7.41
C THR A 329 -14.54 -16.54 -8.01
N ASN A 330 -14.43 -16.70 -9.33
CA ASN A 330 -14.81 -17.93 -10.02
C ASN A 330 -13.85 -19.09 -9.68
N TRP A 331 -14.42 -20.21 -9.23
CA TRP A 331 -13.66 -21.34 -8.70
C TRP A 331 -12.73 -22.01 -9.72
N ASP A 332 -13.17 -22.13 -10.97
CA ASP A 332 -12.38 -22.72 -12.05
C ASP A 332 -11.18 -21.84 -12.43
N VAL A 333 -11.37 -20.52 -12.58
CA VAL A 333 -10.28 -19.57 -12.83
C VAL A 333 -9.30 -19.57 -11.66
N ARG A 334 -9.82 -19.58 -10.42
CA ARG A 334 -9.02 -19.67 -9.20
C ARG A 334 -8.21 -20.96 -9.15
N PHE A 335 -8.78 -22.10 -9.53
CA PHE A 335 -8.09 -23.39 -9.59
C PHE A 335 -6.97 -23.40 -10.64
N VAL A 336 -7.25 -22.94 -11.86
CA VAL A 336 -6.24 -22.85 -12.93
C VAL A 336 -5.10 -21.90 -12.52
N MET A 337 -5.44 -20.74 -11.96
CA MET A 337 -4.45 -19.83 -11.39
C MET A 337 -3.63 -20.49 -10.29
N TRP A 338 -4.29 -21.23 -9.38
CA TRP A 338 -3.61 -21.92 -8.30
C TRP A 338 -2.59 -22.93 -8.85
N ALA A 339 -3.00 -23.77 -9.78
CA ALA A 339 -2.15 -24.79 -10.40
C ALA A 339 -0.96 -24.16 -11.14
N MET A 340 -1.20 -23.16 -11.98
CA MET A 340 -0.16 -22.52 -12.80
C MET A 340 0.82 -21.69 -11.98
N SER A 341 0.38 -21.11 -10.86
CA SER A 341 1.22 -20.31 -9.98
C SER A 341 1.85 -21.09 -8.82
N TYR A 342 1.57 -22.40 -8.68
CA TYR A 342 2.01 -23.20 -7.53
C TYR A 342 3.54 -23.19 -7.36
N ARG A 343 4.30 -23.48 -8.43
CA ARG A 343 5.76 -23.47 -8.39
C ARG A 343 6.32 -22.08 -8.10
N PHE A 344 5.76 -21.06 -8.74
CA PHE A 344 6.15 -19.66 -8.53
C PHE A 344 5.97 -19.23 -7.07
N ARG A 345 4.82 -19.52 -6.47
CA ARG A 345 4.52 -19.19 -5.08
C ARG A 345 5.40 -19.96 -4.11
N LYS A 346 5.68 -21.24 -4.38
CA LYS A 346 6.59 -22.05 -3.57
C LYS A 346 8.02 -21.51 -3.60
N GLN A 347 8.52 -21.13 -4.77
CA GLN A 347 9.85 -20.54 -4.91
C GLN A 347 9.95 -19.19 -4.18
N LYS A 348 8.96 -18.31 -4.37
CA LYS A 348 8.91 -17.02 -3.68
C LYS A 348 8.86 -17.14 -2.16
N SER A 349 8.09 -18.10 -1.64
CA SER A 349 8.06 -18.39 -0.20
C SER A 349 9.43 -18.80 0.34
N LEU A 350 10.22 -19.57 -0.42
CA LEU A 350 11.56 -20.01 -0.01
C LEU A 350 12.57 -18.85 -0.05
N ASP A 351 12.56 -18.05 -1.12
CA ASP A 351 13.40 -16.86 -1.25
C ASP A 351 13.21 -15.92 -0.05
N MET A 352 11.96 -15.76 0.39
CA MET A 352 11.60 -14.91 1.53
C MET A 352 12.04 -15.49 2.88
N SER A 353 11.80 -16.77 3.14
CA SER A 353 12.26 -17.41 4.39
C SER A 353 13.79 -17.37 4.53
N THR A 354 14.49 -17.44 3.41
CA THR A 354 15.96 -17.36 3.38
C THR A 354 16.41 -15.93 3.69
N ALA A 355 15.78 -14.91 3.09
CA ALA A 355 16.09 -13.51 3.37
C ALA A 355 15.84 -13.13 4.84
N VAL A 356 14.72 -13.55 5.42
CA VAL A 356 14.39 -13.30 6.84
C VAL A 356 15.42 -13.96 7.79
N SER A 357 15.87 -15.17 7.45
CA SER A 357 16.89 -15.87 8.24
C SER A 357 18.23 -15.13 8.22
N SER A 358 18.64 -14.58 7.07
CA SER A 358 19.88 -13.81 6.95
C SER A 358 19.86 -12.51 7.76
N ILE A 359 18.71 -11.84 7.87
CA ILE A 359 18.54 -10.63 8.70
C ILE A 359 18.78 -10.97 10.17
N THR A 360 18.22 -12.07 10.66
CA THR A 360 18.32 -12.49 12.06
C THR A 360 19.75 -12.81 12.48
N THR A 361 20.59 -13.34 11.58
CA THR A 361 22.02 -13.59 11.83
C THR A 361 22.89 -12.33 11.79
N THR A 362 22.47 -11.27 11.11
CA THR A 362 23.29 -10.05 10.98
C THR A 362 23.16 -9.13 12.20
N SER A 363 22.09 -9.29 12.99
CA SER A 363 21.84 -8.52 14.22
C SER A 363 22.70 -8.94 15.43
N GLN A 364 23.53 -9.99 15.32
CA GLN A 364 24.35 -10.51 16.42
C GLN A 364 25.86 -10.32 16.28
N ASP A 365 26.39 -9.92 15.12
CA ASP A 365 27.84 -9.70 14.95
C ASP A 365 28.12 -8.36 14.25
N THR A 366 28.25 -7.30 15.04
CA THR A 366 28.98 -6.09 14.63
C THR A 366 30.48 -6.31 14.76
N THR A 367 31.11 -6.98 13.80
CA THR A 367 32.51 -6.71 13.44
C THR A 367 32.87 -7.34 12.09
N GLU A 368 33.44 -6.52 11.21
CA GLU A 368 34.18 -6.86 9.99
C GLU A 368 33.40 -7.36 8.75
N LEU A 369 33.49 -6.56 7.68
CA LEU A 369 33.22 -6.95 6.30
C LEU A 369 34.21 -8.06 5.87
N PRO A 370 33.73 -9.12 5.20
CA PRO A 370 34.56 -9.81 4.23
C PRO A 370 33.96 -9.69 2.83
N THR A 371 34.69 -9.02 1.96
CA THR A 371 34.67 -9.22 0.52
C THR A 371 35.04 -10.69 0.26
N GLN A 372 34.09 -11.53 -0.13
CA GLN A 372 34.40 -12.85 -0.69
C GLN A 372 33.63 -13.06 -1.99
N ASP A 373 34.36 -12.83 -3.08
CA ASP A 373 34.09 -13.39 -4.39
C ASP A 373 34.10 -14.93 -4.30
N PHE A 374 33.04 -15.58 -4.79
CA PHE A 374 33.09 -17.01 -5.13
C PHE A 374 32.83 -17.21 -6.63
N PRO A 375 33.62 -18.08 -7.28
CA PRO A 375 33.69 -18.20 -8.74
C PRO A 375 32.52 -19.00 -9.33
N GLY A 376 32.20 -18.68 -10.58
CA GLY A 376 31.12 -19.29 -11.33
C GLY A 376 31.31 -20.79 -11.60
N ILE A 377 30.18 -21.50 -11.58
CA ILE A 377 29.99 -22.79 -12.25
C ILE A 377 28.69 -22.68 -13.05
N GLY A 378 28.80 -22.88 -14.36
CA GLY A 378 27.81 -22.47 -15.35
C GLY A 378 26.55 -23.32 -15.45
N SER A 379 25.56 -22.72 -16.10
CA SER A 379 24.71 -23.45 -17.03
C SER A 379 24.44 -22.52 -18.20
N GLU A 380 25.03 -22.88 -19.33
CA GLU A 380 24.69 -22.34 -20.64
C GLU A 380 23.20 -22.51 -20.91
N ALA A 381 22.52 -21.41 -21.23
CA ALA A 381 21.35 -21.42 -22.08
C ALA A 381 21.30 -20.07 -22.80
N ILE A 382 21.69 -20.11 -24.06
CA ILE A 382 21.62 -19.06 -25.06
C ILE A 382 20.25 -18.36 -25.01
N GLY A 383 20.28 -17.05 -24.78
CA GLY A 383 19.14 -16.15 -24.94
C GLY A 383 19.69 -14.77 -25.27
N SER A 384 19.59 -14.41 -26.54
CA SER A 384 19.98 -13.16 -27.18
C SER A 384 19.63 -11.90 -26.38
N LEU A 385 20.44 -10.84 -26.59
CA LEU A 385 20.15 -9.43 -26.27
C LEU A 385 18.73 -9.05 -26.73
N GLU A 386 17.73 -9.33 -25.91
CA GLU A 386 16.38 -8.77 -26.05
C GLU A 386 16.35 -7.47 -25.24
N GLU A 387 15.88 -6.39 -25.87
CA GLU A 387 15.55 -5.12 -25.23
C GLU A 387 14.94 -5.34 -23.83
N GLU A 388 15.54 -4.72 -22.81
CA GLU A 388 15.03 -4.72 -21.45
C GLU A 388 13.63 -4.11 -21.41
N LYS A 389 12.61 -4.96 -21.41
CA LYS A 389 11.21 -4.54 -21.28
C LYS A 389 10.98 -4.04 -19.84
N PRO A 390 10.39 -2.83 -19.65
CA PRO A 390 10.09 -2.32 -18.32
C PRO A 390 9.20 -3.32 -17.57
N GLY A 391 9.55 -3.64 -16.33
CA GLY A 391 8.80 -4.63 -15.57
C GLY A 391 7.37 -4.19 -15.23
N GLU A 392 6.55 -5.19 -14.91
CA GLU A 392 5.09 -5.04 -14.89
C GLU A 392 4.55 -4.72 -13.50
N VAL A 393 3.74 -3.66 -13.38
CA VAL A 393 2.90 -3.43 -12.19
C VAL A 393 1.56 -4.13 -12.32
N GLY A 394 1.13 -4.67 -11.19
CA GLY A 394 -0.14 -5.35 -11.06
C GLY A 394 -1.37 -4.55 -11.39
N ILE A 395 -2.49 -5.25 -11.60
CA ILE A 395 -3.78 -4.66 -11.97
C ILE A 395 -4.22 -3.57 -10.98
N ALA A 396 -3.82 -3.63 -9.70
CA ALA A 396 -4.14 -2.65 -8.66
C ALA A 396 -2.95 -1.75 -8.22
N GLY A 397 -1.88 -1.65 -9.01
CA GLY A 397 -0.67 -0.92 -8.60
C GLY A 397 0.32 -1.76 -7.77
N LEU A 398 0.05 -3.06 -7.62
CA LEU A 398 0.73 -4.00 -6.73
C LEU A 398 1.86 -4.79 -7.43
N GLY A 399 2.77 -4.10 -8.09
CA GLY A 399 3.96 -4.70 -8.72
C GLY A 399 4.97 -3.60 -8.99
N VAL A 400 6.24 -3.94 -9.14
CA VAL A 400 7.30 -2.95 -9.37
C VAL A 400 7.95 -3.27 -10.69
N GLY A 401 8.26 -2.22 -11.47
CA GLY A 401 9.09 -2.35 -12.66
C GLY A 401 10.45 -2.97 -12.32
N ARG A 402 10.95 -3.83 -13.21
CA ARG A 402 12.31 -4.37 -13.16
C ARG A 402 13.29 -3.21 -13.35
N GLY A 403 13.76 -2.64 -12.25
CA GLY A 403 14.80 -1.60 -12.23
C GLY A 403 15.98 -1.96 -11.34
N TRP A 404 15.95 -3.13 -10.70
CA TRP A 404 16.98 -3.56 -9.75
C TRP A 404 17.70 -4.79 -10.31
N GLY A 405 19.00 -4.69 -10.54
CA GLY A 405 19.84 -5.85 -10.82
C GLY A 405 19.74 -6.91 -9.70
N GLN A 406 20.17 -8.15 -9.96
CA GLN A 406 20.04 -9.27 -9.01
C GLN A 406 20.57 -8.96 -7.60
N SER A 407 21.66 -8.21 -7.49
CA SER A 407 22.24 -7.76 -6.21
C SER A 407 21.37 -6.72 -5.48
N GLY A 408 20.84 -5.72 -6.19
CA GLY A 408 19.92 -4.74 -5.62
C GLY A 408 18.60 -5.36 -5.15
N ARG A 409 18.17 -6.44 -5.82
CA ARG A 409 16.97 -7.20 -5.47
C ARG A 409 17.12 -7.94 -4.13
N ALA A 410 18.25 -8.62 -3.91
CA ALA A 410 18.53 -9.28 -2.64
C ALA A 410 18.59 -8.27 -1.49
N LYS A 411 19.23 -7.11 -1.72
CA LYS A 411 19.33 -6.01 -0.74
C LYS A 411 17.99 -5.38 -0.40
N MET A 412 17.04 -5.30 -1.34
CA MET A 412 15.67 -4.81 -1.12
C MET A 412 14.80 -5.81 -0.35
N MET A 413 14.87 -7.11 -0.69
CA MET A 413 14.15 -8.14 0.06
C MET A 413 14.67 -8.26 1.49
N ALA A 414 15.98 -8.13 1.68
CA ALA A 414 16.60 -8.08 3.00
C ALA A 414 16.24 -6.82 3.81
N ARG A 415 15.64 -5.79 3.18
CA ARG A 415 15.30 -4.51 3.82
C ARG A 415 13.80 -4.27 3.93
N GLY A 416 12.95 -5.29 3.77
CA GLY A 416 11.51 -5.13 4.03
C GLY A 416 10.66 -4.62 2.86
N ALA A 417 11.08 -4.87 1.62
CA ALA A 417 10.26 -4.62 0.41
C ALA A 417 9.65 -5.91 -0.16
N ALA A 418 9.27 -6.85 0.71
CA ALA A 418 9.08 -8.23 0.30
C ALA A 418 7.73 -8.47 -0.41
N VAL A 419 6.69 -7.68 -0.13
CA VAL A 419 5.40 -7.70 -0.87
C VAL A 419 5.60 -7.37 -2.35
N ASN A 420 6.42 -6.36 -2.63
CA ASN A 420 6.74 -5.96 -4.00
C ASN A 420 7.47 -7.08 -4.76
N SER A 421 8.42 -7.74 -4.10
CA SER A 421 9.11 -8.91 -4.64
C SER A 421 8.16 -10.09 -4.89
N MET A 422 7.17 -10.28 -4.02
CA MET A 422 6.24 -11.42 -4.07
C MET A 422 5.39 -11.40 -5.36
N LEU A 423 4.96 -10.22 -5.79
CA LEU A 423 4.07 -10.02 -6.94
C LEU A 423 4.81 -9.81 -8.27
N GLU A 424 6.12 -9.59 -8.21
CA GLU A 424 6.97 -9.44 -9.38
C GLU A 424 6.94 -10.72 -10.25
N GLY A 425 6.43 -10.62 -11.47
CA GLY A 425 6.30 -11.76 -12.39
C GLY A 425 5.04 -12.62 -12.18
N TYR A 426 4.17 -12.25 -11.22
CA TYR A 426 2.91 -12.96 -10.99
C TYR A 426 1.86 -12.69 -12.08
N TYR A 427 1.72 -11.44 -12.53
CA TYR A 427 0.68 -11.04 -13.50
C TYR A 427 0.78 -11.67 -14.91
N PRO A 428 1.96 -11.97 -15.46
CA PRO A 428 2.10 -12.84 -16.62
C PRO A 428 1.43 -14.21 -16.45
N LEU A 429 1.57 -14.83 -15.26
CA LEU A 429 0.91 -16.11 -14.95
C LEU A 429 -0.60 -15.95 -14.87
N VAL A 430 -1.09 -14.85 -14.27
CA VAL A 430 -2.52 -14.53 -14.22
C VAL A 430 -3.10 -14.47 -15.63
N ARG A 431 -2.43 -13.81 -16.59
CA ARG A 431 -2.90 -13.71 -17.99
C ARG A 431 -3.02 -15.08 -18.65
N ARG A 432 -1.98 -15.91 -18.52
CA ARG A 432 -1.98 -17.27 -19.08
C ARG A 432 -3.09 -18.12 -18.46
N ALA A 433 -3.26 -18.06 -17.14
CA ALA A 433 -4.30 -18.78 -16.43
C ALA A 433 -5.72 -18.35 -16.85
N VAL A 434 -5.95 -17.05 -17.00
CA VAL A 434 -7.22 -16.50 -17.51
C VAL A 434 -7.49 -17.00 -18.92
N ALA A 435 -6.51 -16.96 -19.82
CA ALA A 435 -6.66 -17.46 -21.18
C ALA A 435 -6.97 -18.98 -21.19
N THR A 436 -6.23 -19.78 -20.41
CA THR A 436 -6.45 -21.22 -20.28
C THR A 436 -7.86 -21.54 -19.74
N ALA A 437 -8.31 -20.81 -18.71
CA ALA A 437 -9.65 -21.01 -18.15
C ALA A 437 -10.75 -20.66 -19.18
N LEU A 438 -10.59 -19.56 -19.93
CA LEU A 438 -11.53 -19.17 -20.99
C LEU A 438 -11.59 -20.20 -22.11
N VAL A 439 -10.44 -20.68 -22.59
CA VAL A 439 -10.38 -21.74 -23.61
C VAL A 439 -11.07 -23.02 -23.09
N GLY A 440 -10.78 -23.43 -21.85
CA GLY A 440 -11.42 -24.58 -21.22
C GLY A 440 -12.95 -24.48 -21.18
N ARG A 441 -13.49 -23.31 -20.81
CA ARG A 441 -14.95 -23.07 -20.83
C ARG A 441 -15.54 -23.18 -22.23
N ILE A 442 -14.90 -22.56 -23.22
CA ILE A 442 -15.35 -22.61 -24.62
C ILE A 442 -15.35 -24.05 -25.13
N SER A 443 -14.31 -24.83 -24.81
CA SER A 443 -14.22 -26.25 -25.18
C SER A 443 -15.33 -27.09 -24.55
N VAL A 444 -15.64 -26.89 -23.26
CA VAL A 444 -16.73 -27.61 -22.58
C VAL A 444 -18.09 -27.27 -23.20
N VAL A 445 -18.35 -25.99 -23.50
CA VAL A 445 -19.60 -25.56 -24.15
C VAL A 445 -19.70 -26.13 -25.57
N ALA A 446 -18.62 -26.10 -26.34
CA ALA A 446 -18.59 -26.67 -27.69
C ALA A 446 -18.82 -28.19 -27.67
N LEU A 447 -18.22 -28.91 -26.71
CA LEU A 447 -18.44 -30.34 -26.53
C LEU A 447 -19.88 -30.65 -26.15
N ALA A 448 -20.46 -29.90 -25.21
CA ALA A 448 -21.86 -30.06 -24.82
C ALA A 448 -22.82 -29.78 -25.99
N ALA A 449 -22.56 -28.74 -26.77
CA ALA A 449 -23.33 -28.43 -27.98
C ALA A 449 -23.23 -29.55 -29.02
N TYR A 450 -22.02 -30.07 -29.27
CA TYR A 450 -21.79 -31.20 -30.18
C TYR A 450 -22.53 -32.47 -29.72
N LEU A 451 -22.45 -32.82 -28.43
CA LEU A 451 -23.15 -33.97 -27.88
C LEU A 451 -24.68 -33.83 -27.97
N THR A 452 -25.19 -32.61 -27.74
CA THR A 452 -26.63 -32.32 -27.84
C THR A 452 -27.10 -32.40 -29.28
N TRP A 453 -26.36 -31.80 -30.22
CA TRP A 453 -26.63 -31.88 -31.65
C TRP A 453 -26.62 -33.32 -32.15
N ARG A 454 -25.62 -34.12 -31.75
CA ARG A 454 -25.54 -35.55 -32.09
C ARG A 454 -26.75 -36.32 -31.56
N LYS A 455 -27.22 -36.02 -30.36
CA LYS A 455 -28.40 -36.65 -29.74
C LYS A 455 -29.71 -36.25 -30.42
N LEU A 456 -29.80 -35.02 -30.95
CA LEU A 456 -30.95 -34.53 -31.71
C LEU A 456 -31.01 -35.12 -33.13
N ASN A 457 -29.87 -35.35 -33.78
CA ASN A 457 -29.79 -35.96 -35.12
C ASN A 457 -29.86 -37.50 -35.14
N THR A 458 -29.81 -38.15 -33.98
CA THR A 458 -29.97 -39.61 -33.83
C THR A 458 -31.38 -40.01 -33.38
N ARG A 459 -32.28 -39.04 -33.22
CA ARG A 459 -33.74 -39.22 -33.11
C ARG A 459 -34.37 -38.81 -34.43
#